data_AF-A0A350X0P8-F1
#
_entry.id   AF-A0A350X0P8-F1
#
_cell.length_a   1.000
_cell.length_b   1.000
_cell.length_c   1.000
_cell.angle_alpha   90.00
_cell.angle_beta   90.00
_cell.angle_gamma   90.00
#
_symmetry.space_group_name_H-M   'P 1'
#
loop_
_entity.id
_entity.type
_entity.pdbx_description
1 polymer ?
#
loop_
_entity_poly.entity_id
_entity_poly.type
_entity_poly.pdbx_seq_one_letter_code
_entity_poly.pdbx_strand_id
1 'polypeptide(L)'
;MAKRDYYEVLGVSKTATDQEIKRAYRKLAKQYHPDVSTEANAEEKFKEVQEAYDVLSDEQKRAGYDRYGHAGAEQFGGAGGFGG
;
A
#
# COMPACT_ATOMS: atom_id res chain seq x y z
N MET A 1 9.70 -13.52 5.54
CA MET A 1 8.53 -13.04 6.30
C MET A 1 7.45 -12.69 5.31
N ALA A 2 6.20 -13.10 5.54
CA ALA A 2 5.10 -12.75 4.63
C ALA A 2 4.97 -11.22 4.57
N LYS A 3 4.87 -10.64 3.36
CA LYS A 3 4.57 -9.21 3.19
C LYS A 3 3.26 -8.90 3.94
N ARG A 4 3.22 -7.78 4.68
CA ARG A 4 2.04 -7.36 5.45
C ARG A 4 0.87 -7.11 4.52
N ASP A 5 -0.34 -7.42 4.97
CA ASP A 5 -1.55 -7.21 4.16
C ASP A 5 -1.73 -5.70 3.88
N TYR A 6 -1.98 -5.31 2.63
CA TYR A 6 -2.08 -3.90 2.24
C TYR A 6 -3.24 -3.18 2.95
N TYR A 7 -4.30 -3.91 3.31
CA TYR A 7 -5.38 -3.38 4.12
C TYR A 7 -4.91 -3.07 5.55
N GLU A 8 -4.05 -3.93 6.12
CA GLU A 8 -3.43 -3.69 7.43
C GLU A 8 -2.41 -2.55 7.38
N VAL A 9 -1.64 -2.43 6.30
CA VAL A 9 -0.69 -1.34 6.08
C VAL A 9 -1.41 0.01 6.07
N LEU A 10 -2.53 0.11 5.35
CA LEU A 10 -3.35 1.31 5.32
C LEU A 10 -4.25 1.46 6.56
N GLY A 11 -4.37 0.42 7.38
CA GLY A 11 -5.26 0.41 8.55
C GLY A 11 -6.74 0.52 8.17
N VAL A 12 -7.14 -0.07 7.06
CA VAL A 12 -8.52 -0.06 6.54
C VAL A 12 -9.08 -1.48 6.44
N SER A 13 -10.41 -1.61 6.36
CA SER A 13 -11.06 -2.91 6.14
C SER A 13 -10.83 -3.41 4.70
N LYS A 14 -10.88 -4.73 4.49
CA LYS A 14 -10.93 -5.32 3.13
C LYS A 14 -12.13 -4.86 2.33
N THR A 15 -13.20 -4.47 3.02
CA THR A 15 -14.42 -3.88 2.46
C THR A 15 -14.35 -2.36 2.28
N ALA A 16 -13.18 -1.75 2.52
CA ALA A 16 -13.02 -0.30 2.42
C ALA A 16 -13.29 0.18 0.99
N THR A 17 -13.96 1.31 0.90
CA THR A 17 -14.19 2.05 -0.34
C THR A 17 -12.91 2.77 -0.79
N ASP A 18 -12.83 3.12 -2.07
CA ASP A 18 -11.67 3.85 -2.61
C ASP A 18 -11.46 5.20 -1.91
N GLN A 19 -12.55 5.82 -1.44
CA GLN A 19 -12.46 7.04 -0.63
C GLN A 19 -11.79 6.80 0.71
N GLU A 20 -12.09 5.70 1.39
CA GLU A 20 -11.46 5.33 2.66
C GLU A 20 -9.98 4.99 2.47
N ILE A 21 -9.66 4.21 1.43
CA ILE A 21 -8.28 3.88 1.03
C ILE A 21 -7.48 5.16 0.76
N LYS A 22 -8.04 6.09 -0.03
CA LYS A 22 -7.40 7.37 -0.34
C LYS A 22 -7.23 8.28 0.89
N ARG A 23 -8.21 8.30 1.80
CA ARG A 23 -8.13 9.06 3.06
C ARG A 23 -7.05 8.49 3.97
N ALA A 24 -7.00 7.16 4.12
CA ALA A 24 -5.99 6.47 4.91
C ALA A 24 -4.57 6.70 4.37
N TYR A 25 -4.38 6.53 3.06
CA TYR A 25 -3.12 6.84 2.39
C TYR A 25 -2.66 8.27 2.68
N ARG A 26 -3.51 9.29 2.49
CA ARG A 26 -3.14 10.69 2.77
C ARG A 26 -2.74 10.93 4.22
N LYS A 27 -3.42 10.29 5.17
CA LYS A 27 -3.11 10.39 6.60
C LYS A 27 -1.73 9.80 6.91
N LEU A 28 -1.48 8.57 6.43
CA LEU A 28 -0.25 7.84 6.69
C LEU A 28 0.94 8.45 5.92
N ALA A 29 0.73 8.88 4.68
CA ALA A 29 1.74 9.59 3.89
C ALA A 29 2.21 10.86 4.60
N LYS A 30 1.31 11.62 5.24
CA LYS A 30 1.69 12.80 6.04
C LYS A 30 2.39 12.41 7.34
N GLN A 31 2.01 11.29 7.96
CA GLN A 31 2.59 10.81 9.21
C GLN A 31 4.02 10.27 9.03
N TYR A 32 4.28 9.60 7.90
CA TYR A 32 5.58 9.01 7.57
C TYR A 32 6.40 9.83 6.57
N HIS A 33 5.94 11.05 6.22
CA HIS A 33 6.67 11.94 5.33
C HIS A 33 8.05 12.28 5.93
N PRO A 34 9.15 12.27 5.16
CA PRO A 34 10.50 12.56 5.68
C PRO A 34 10.59 13.93 6.36
N ASP A 35 9.82 14.92 5.91
CA ASP A 35 9.81 16.27 6.51
C ASP A 35 9.06 16.37 7.85
N VAL A 36 8.21 15.39 8.19
CA VAL A 36 7.32 15.46 9.37
C VAL A 36 7.63 14.34 10.37
N SER A 37 8.02 13.17 9.87
CA SER A 37 8.29 12.00 10.69
C SER A 37 9.71 12.01 11.21
N THR A 38 9.87 11.71 12.49
CA THR A 38 11.18 11.51 13.13
C THR A 38 11.46 10.03 13.42
N GLU A 39 10.58 9.14 12.96
CA GLU A 39 10.74 7.71 13.15
C GLU A 39 11.83 7.14 12.23
N ALA A 40 12.73 6.32 12.79
CA ALA A 40 13.80 5.69 12.01
C ALA A 40 13.29 4.73 10.92
N ASN A 41 12.07 4.22 11.07
CA ASN A 41 11.39 3.36 10.10
C ASN A 41 10.29 4.11 9.30
N ALA A 42 10.29 5.44 9.30
CA ALA A 42 9.34 6.23 8.52
C ALA A 42 9.45 5.92 7.02
N GLU A 43 10.67 5.80 6.49
CA GLU A 43 10.90 5.51 5.08
C GLU A 43 10.33 4.15 4.66
N GLU A 44 10.57 3.11 5.46
CA GLU A 44 10.06 1.76 5.21
C GLU A 44 8.53 1.74 5.25
N LYS A 45 7.94 2.35 6.28
CA LYS A 45 6.48 2.48 6.40
C LYS A 45 5.88 3.30 5.27
N PHE A 46 6.56 4.37 4.82
CA PHE A 46 6.11 5.19 3.71
C PHE A 46 6.09 4.40 2.40
N LYS A 47 7.15 3.62 2.12
CA LYS A 47 7.21 2.71 0.97
C LYS A 47 6.08 1.69 1.00
N GLU A 48 5.84 1.04 2.15
CA GLU A 48 4.73 0.09 2.29
C GLU A 48 3.37 0.75 2.04
N VAL A 49 3.15 1.96 2.58
CA VAL A 49 1.90 2.71 2.40
C VAL A 49 1.69 3.12 0.93
N GLN A 50 2.76 3.44 0.21
CA GLN A 50 2.70 3.72 -1.22
C GLN A 50 2.37 2.46 -2.04
N GLU A 51 3.03 1.34 -1.78
CA GLU A 51 2.77 0.05 -2.45
C GLU A 51 1.32 -0.39 -2.21
N ALA A 52 0.86 -0.30 -0.96
CA ALA A 52 -0.52 -0.63 -0.60
C ALA A 52 -1.53 0.26 -1.32
N TYR A 53 -1.28 1.56 -1.43
CA TYR A 53 -2.17 2.46 -2.17
C TYR A 53 -2.15 2.19 -3.67
N ASP A 54 -0.99 1.93 -4.29
CA ASP A 54 -0.90 1.64 -5.72
C ASP A 54 -1.71 0.40 -6.12
N VAL A 55 -1.73 -0.62 -5.25
CA VAL A 55 -2.49 -1.84 -5.48
C VAL A 55 -3.97 -1.67 -5.13
N LEU A 56 -4.29 -1.08 -3.98
CA LEU A 56 -5.67 -1.00 -3.49
C LEU A 56 -6.50 0.12 -4.13
N SER A 57 -5.86 1.14 -4.72
CA SER A 57 -6.56 2.24 -5.40
C SER A 57 -6.95 1.92 -6.85
N ASP A 58 -6.38 0.87 -7.44
CA ASP A 58 -6.71 0.39 -8.77
C ASP A 58 -7.60 -0.86 -8.66
N GLU A 59 -8.80 -0.80 -9.21
CA GLU A 59 -9.77 -1.90 -9.10
C GLU A 59 -9.26 -3.21 -9.70
N GLN A 60 -8.46 -3.16 -10.78
CA GLN A 60 -7.90 -4.36 -11.42
C GLN A 60 -6.78 -4.97 -10.58
N LYS A 61 -5.86 -4.13 -10.08
CA LYS A 61 -4.77 -4.59 -9.19
C LYS A 61 -5.34 -5.10 -7.87
N ARG A 62 -6.31 -4.40 -7.28
CA ARG A 62 -7.04 -4.83 -6.08
C ARG A 62 -7.72 -6.17 -6.29
N ALA A 63 -8.44 -6.35 -7.41
CA ALA A 63 -9.07 -7.62 -7.73
C ALA A 63 -8.05 -8.76 -7.90
N GLY A 64 -6.87 -8.47 -8.46
CA GLY A 64 -5.76 -9.42 -8.53
C GLY A 64 -5.20 -9.78 -7.14
N TYR A 65 -5.02 -8.76 -6.30
CA TYR A 65 -4.58 -8.91 -4.92
C TYR A 65 -5.57 -9.69 -4.06
N ASP A 66 -6.87 -9.44 -4.20
CA ASP A 66 -7.91 -10.14 -3.45
C ASP A 66 -8.01 -11.62 -3.84
N ARG A 67 -7.68 -11.97 -5.09
CA ARG A 67 -7.73 -13.36 -5.58
C ARG A 67 -6.48 -14.17 -5.30
N TYR A 68 -5.31 -13.55 -5.38
CA TYR A 68 -4.02 -14.27 -5.33
C TYR A 68 -3.05 -13.73 -4.27
N GLY A 69 -3.49 -12.78 -3.44
CA GLY A 69 -2.64 -12.07 -2.50
C GLY A 69 -1.55 -11.26 -3.20
N HIS A 70 -0.40 -11.14 -2.54
CA HIS A 70 0.76 -10.40 -3.08
C HIS A 70 1.25 -10.92 -4.44
N ALA A 71 1.08 -12.22 -4.74
CA ALA A 71 1.45 -12.79 -6.03
C ALA A 71 0.56 -12.28 -7.19
N GLY A 72 -0.70 -11.91 -6.91
CA GLY A 72 -1.60 -11.32 -7.91
C GLY A 72 -1.30 -9.86 -8.21
N ALA A 73 -0.82 -9.12 -7.21
CA ALA A 73 -0.37 -7.74 -7.41
C ALA A 73 0.87 -7.66 -8.31
N GLU A 74 1.78 -8.64 -8.24
CA GLU A 74 2.94 -8.72 -9.12
C GLU A 74 2.56 -9.05 -10.58
N GLN A 75 1.53 -9.87 -10.79
CA GLN A 75 1.10 -10.29 -12.13
C GLN A 75 0.36 -9.19 -12.91
N PHE A 76 -0.36 -8.30 -12.23
CA PHE A 76 -1.04 -7.14 -12.84
C PHE A 76 -0.27 -5.82 -12.65
N GLY A 77 0.71 -5.79 -11.75
CA GLY A 77 1.61 -4.66 -11.48
C GLY A 77 2.98 -4.78 -12.16
N GLY A 78 3.10 -5.63 -13.18
CA GLY A 78 4.33 -5.84 -13.93
C GLY A 78 4.76 -4.63 -14.75
N ALA A 79 5.36 -3.63 -14.09
CA ALA A 79 6.43 -2.72 -14.57
C ALA A 79 6.54 -1.51 -13.63
N GLY A 80 7.47 -1.56 -12.67
CA GLY A 80 7.79 -0.40 -11.83
C GLY A 80 8.83 -0.73 -10.79
N GLY A 81 10.09 -0.83 -11.23
CA GLY A 81 11.20 -1.29 -10.40
C GLY A 81 11.44 -0.46 -9.15
N PHE A 82 11.78 -1.15 -8.07
CA PHE A 82 12.71 -0.68 -7.04
C PHE A 82 13.47 -1.91 -6.54
N GLY A 83 14.38 -2.38 -7.39
CA GLY A 83 15.34 -3.44 -7.10
C GLY A 83 16.62 -3.07 -7.81
N GLY A 84 17.40 -2.18 -7.20
CA GLY A 84 18.70 -1.70 -7.62
C GLY A 84 19.40 -1.06 -6.44
#